data_AF-A0A9P5TNN2-F1
#
_entry.id   AF-A0A9P5TNN2-F1
#
_cell.length_a   1.000
_cell.length_b   1.000
_cell.length_c   1.000
_cell.angle_alpha   90.00
_cell.angle_beta   90.00
_cell.angle_gamma   90.00
#
_symmetry.space_group_name_H-M   'P 1'
#
loop_
_entity.id
_entity.type
_entity.pdbx_description
1 polymer ?
#
loop_
_entity_poly.entity_id
_entity_poly.type
_entity_poly.pdbx_seq_one_letter_code
_entity_poly.pdbx_strand_id
1 'polypeptide(L)'
;MFIDKIIVIRPRKPASEDEESKYEPPIPETPISHLLSSLAIPSQSEEDATRQYVQTLKDHREGLLNKMRDLADVIGETALAQYTVDATIREYAAIVHPLRSLPPELLSDIFLQCQFGGTLDEEPYIPNSFHPLQGPLLLTHVCRRWRMVALSTPGLWTTLKVQFKKAQNPELKFTQLTLISTWLSRSGSLPLTIGIHVKDY
;
A
#
# COMPACT_ATOMS: atom_id res chain seq x y z
N MET A 1 -23.41 -2.85 -2.20
CA MET A 1 -22.73 -4.11 -2.58
C MET A 1 -21.41 -4.29 -1.82
N PHE A 2 -21.37 -4.01 -0.50
CA PHE A 2 -20.11 -3.97 0.27
C PHE A 2 -20.29 -4.34 1.77
N ILE A 3 -21.19 -5.27 2.12
CA ILE A 3 -21.33 -5.75 3.52
C ILE A 3 -21.52 -7.29 3.60
N ASP A 4 -20.96 -8.07 2.68
CA ASP A 4 -21.12 -9.54 2.68
C ASP A 4 -19.78 -10.31 2.71
N LYS A 5 -18.76 -9.76 3.37
CA LYS A 5 -17.60 -10.56 3.79
C LYS A 5 -17.63 -10.72 5.30
N ILE A 6 -18.63 -11.47 5.78
CA ILE A 6 -18.44 -12.25 7.01
C ILE A 6 -17.19 -13.08 6.76
N ILE A 7 -16.14 -12.77 7.52
CA ILE A 7 -14.91 -13.54 7.56
C ILE A 7 -15.34 -14.95 7.95
N VAL A 8 -15.45 -15.85 6.97
CA VAL A 8 -15.53 -17.28 7.23
C VAL A 8 -14.14 -17.65 7.74
N ILE A 9 -13.92 -17.47 9.04
CA ILE A 9 -12.78 -18.01 9.76
C ILE A 9 -12.95 -19.52 9.63
N ARG A 10 -12.36 -20.11 8.58
CA ARG A 10 -12.27 -21.56 8.48
C ARG A 10 -11.43 -22.00 9.68
N PRO A 11 -11.90 -22.98 10.48
CA PRO A 11 -11.12 -23.47 11.59
C PRO A 11 -9.77 -23.94 11.05
N ARG A 12 -8.69 -23.40 11.63
CA ARG A 12 -7.33 -23.86 11.36
C ARG A 12 -7.26 -25.32 11.82
N LYS A 13 -6.92 -26.22 10.91
CA LYS A 13 -6.69 -27.62 11.27
C LYS A 13 -5.55 -27.66 12.30
N PRO A 14 -5.72 -28.29 13.48
CA PRO A 14 -4.67 -28.38 14.48
C PRO A 14 -3.43 -29.06 13.88
N ALA A 15 -2.24 -28.59 14.25
CA ALA A 15 -0.99 -29.06 13.65
C ALA A 15 -0.46 -30.37 14.31
N SER A 16 -1.06 -30.82 15.41
CA SER A 16 -0.71 -32.03 16.15
C SER A 16 -1.89 -32.53 16.99
N GLU A 17 -1.89 -33.83 17.36
CA GLU A 17 -2.91 -34.45 18.23
C GLU A 17 -2.97 -33.77 19.62
N ASP A 18 -1.85 -33.26 20.12
CA ASP A 18 -1.76 -32.49 21.38
C ASP A 18 -2.42 -31.09 21.27
N GLU A 19 -2.40 -30.47 20.08
CA GLU A 19 -3.15 -29.23 19.82
C GLU A 19 -4.65 -29.49 19.69
N GLU A 20 -5.05 -30.63 19.14
CA GLU A 20 -6.44 -31.02 18.94
C GLU A 20 -7.17 -31.19 20.28
N SER A 21 -6.53 -31.85 21.25
CA SER A 21 -7.02 -31.97 22.64
C SER A 21 -7.23 -30.62 23.35
N LYS A 22 -6.47 -29.59 22.98
CA LYS A 22 -6.56 -28.25 23.58
C LYS A 22 -7.76 -27.44 23.09
N TYR A 23 -8.30 -27.79 21.91
CA TYR A 23 -9.41 -27.09 21.27
C TYR A 23 -10.68 -27.93 21.13
N GLU A 24 -10.65 -29.22 21.48
CA GLU A 24 -11.87 -30.02 21.62
C GLU A 24 -12.72 -29.44 22.75
N PRO A 25 -13.90 -28.87 22.44
CA PRO A 25 -14.81 -28.46 23.50
C PRO A 25 -15.22 -29.73 24.26
N PRO A 26 -15.43 -29.67 25.58
CA PRO A 26 -15.92 -30.81 26.35
C PRO A 26 -17.29 -31.23 25.79
N ILE A 27 -17.29 -32.23 24.93
CA ILE A 27 -18.50 -32.82 24.37
C ILE A 27 -19.16 -33.56 25.53
N PRO A 28 -20.45 -33.30 25.85
CA PRO A 28 -21.13 -34.06 26.89
C PRO A 28 -21.12 -35.55 26.51
N GLU A 29 -20.95 -36.45 27.48
CA GLU A 29 -20.85 -37.89 27.20
C GLU A 29 -22.11 -38.40 26.49
N THR A 30 -21.92 -39.14 25.39
CA THR A 30 -23.03 -39.67 24.58
C THR A 30 -23.73 -40.80 25.35
N PRO A 31 -25.02 -40.68 25.71
CA PRO A 31 -25.71 -41.74 26.45
C PRO A 31 -25.99 -43.01 25.63
N ILE A 32 -25.72 -42.98 24.31
CA ILE A 32 -26.14 -44.01 23.35
C ILE A 32 -25.02 -44.33 22.34
N SER A 33 -23.77 -44.38 22.83
CA SER A 33 -22.59 -44.71 22.01
C SER A 33 -22.74 -46.05 21.25
N HIS A 34 -23.47 -47.01 21.82
CA HIS A 34 -23.69 -48.33 21.22
C HIS A 34 -24.48 -48.28 19.90
N LEU A 35 -25.48 -47.40 19.76
CA LEU A 35 -26.26 -47.27 18.51
C LEU A 35 -25.49 -46.56 17.38
N LEU A 36 -24.40 -45.85 17.69
CA LEU A 36 -23.50 -45.31 16.67
C LEU A 36 -22.64 -46.41 16.03
N SER A 37 -22.42 -47.51 16.75
CA SER A 37 -21.60 -48.64 16.31
C SER A 37 -22.41 -49.80 15.72
N SER A 38 -23.66 -49.94 16.14
CA SER A 38 -24.59 -51.00 15.74
C SER A 38 -25.82 -50.36 15.12
N LEU A 39 -26.15 -50.71 13.87
CA LEU A 39 -27.36 -50.26 13.15
C LEU A 39 -28.67 -50.83 13.75
N ALA A 40 -28.73 -51.01 15.07
CA ALA A 40 -29.89 -51.49 15.80
C ALA A 40 -31.01 -50.44 15.82
N ILE A 41 -32.26 -50.90 15.84
CA ILE A 41 -33.44 -50.03 15.90
C ILE A 41 -33.51 -49.41 17.31
N PRO A 42 -33.53 -48.07 17.44
CA PRO A 42 -33.61 -47.41 18.74
C PRO A 42 -34.95 -47.68 19.45
N SER A 43 -34.92 -47.81 20.76
CA SER A 43 -36.13 -47.77 21.60
C SER A 43 -36.61 -46.33 21.81
N GLN A 44 -37.89 -46.13 22.20
CA GLN A 44 -38.46 -44.79 22.41
C GLN A 44 -37.66 -43.95 23.43
N SER A 45 -37.15 -44.58 24.48
CA SER A 45 -36.32 -43.90 25.49
C SER A 45 -34.96 -43.47 24.94
N GLU A 46 -34.39 -44.23 24.01
CA GLU A 46 -33.14 -43.88 23.33
C GLU A 46 -33.37 -42.79 22.28
N GLU A 47 -34.52 -42.78 21.61
CA GLU A 47 -34.90 -41.66 20.73
C GLU A 47 -35.01 -40.34 21.51
N ASP A 48 -35.67 -40.37 22.67
CA ASP A 48 -35.86 -39.18 23.52
C ASP A 48 -34.51 -38.67 24.07
N ALA A 49 -33.65 -39.58 24.55
CA ALA A 49 -32.31 -39.23 25.00
C ALA A 49 -31.42 -38.70 23.85
N THR A 50 -31.53 -39.26 22.65
CA THR A 50 -30.84 -38.74 21.45
C THR A 50 -31.30 -37.32 21.13
N ARG A 51 -32.61 -37.06 21.14
CA ARG A 51 -33.18 -35.73 20.88
C ARG A 51 -32.71 -34.70 21.90
N GLN A 52 -32.70 -35.06 23.18
CA GLN A 52 -32.23 -34.18 24.26
C GLN A 52 -30.72 -33.88 24.14
N TYR A 53 -29.93 -34.89 23.79
CA TYR A 53 -28.49 -34.72 23.56
C TYR A 53 -28.22 -33.82 22.35
N VAL A 54 -28.92 -34.04 21.23
CA VAL A 54 -28.86 -33.16 20.04
C VAL A 54 -29.26 -31.73 20.38
N GLN A 55 -30.27 -31.53 21.24
CA GLN A 55 -30.66 -30.18 21.67
C GLN A 55 -29.56 -29.50 22.49
N THR A 56 -28.95 -30.22 23.44
CA THR A 56 -27.83 -29.72 24.24
C THR A 56 -26.65 -29.29 23.35
N LEU A 57 -26.34 -30.06 22.31
CA LEU A 57 -25.31 -29.71 21.33
C LEU A 57 -25.68 -28.48 20.49
N LYS A 58 -26.96 -28.30 20.14
CA LYS A 58 -27.43 -27.10 19.44
C LYS A 58 -27.28 -25.85 20.31
N ASP A 59 -27.66 -25.94 21.58
CA ASP A 59 -27.55 -24.82 22.53
C ASP A 59 -26.07 -24.46 22.76
N HIS A 60 -25.19 -25.47 22.88
CA HIS A 60 -23.75 -25.24 22.99
C HIS A 60 -23.16 -24.56 21.74
N ARG A 61 -23.58 -25.01 20.55
CA ARG A 61 -23.18 -24.38 19.28
C ARG A 61 -23.64 -22.93 19.19
N GLU A 62 -24.84 -22.62 19.65
CA GLU A 62 -25.34 -21.24 19.71
C GLU A 62 -24.48 -20.37 20.64
N GLY A 63 -24.12 -20.90 21.81
CA GLY A 63 -23.17 -20.24 22.72
C GLY A 63 -21.82 -19.94 22.09
N LEU A 64 -21.26 -20.88 21.31
CA LEU A 64 -20.01 -20.67 20.57
C LEU A 64 -20.15 -19.60 19.48
N LEU A 65 -21.26 -19.58 18.74
CA LEU A 65 -21.52 -18.57 17.72
C LEU A 65 -21.65 -17.16 18.31
N ASN A 66 -22.28 -17.03 19.49
CA ASN A 66 -22.36 -15.75 20.19
C ASN A 66 -20.97 -15.27 20.63
N LYS A 67 -20.14 -16.14 21.21
CA LYS A 67 -18.74 -15.81 21.53
C LYS A 67 -17.94 -15.38 20.30
N MET A 68 -18.14 -16.06 19.17
CA MET A 68 -17.49 -15.68 17.90
C MET A 68 -17.93 -14.29 17.43
N ARG A 69 -19.22 -13.95 17.59
CA ARG A 69 -19.74 -12.62 17.28
C ARG A 69 -19.12 -11.56 18.19
N ASP A 70 -19.16 -11.76 19.50
CA ASP A 70 -18.62 -10.82 20.48
C ASP A 70 -17.12 -10.54 20.21
N LEU A 71 -16.34 -11.60 19.92
CA LEU A 71 -14.93 -11.45 19.56
C LEU A 71 -14.74 -10.73 18.22
N ALA A 72 -15.60 -10.99 17.22
CA ALA A 72 -15.54 -10.29 15.94
C ALA A 72 -15.84 -8.79 16.11
N ASP A 73 -16.78 -8.44 16.98
CA ASP A 73 -17.12 -7.06 17.31
C ASP A 73 -15.93 -6.37 18.00
N VAL A 74 -15.33 -7.01 19.02
CA VAL A 74 -14.13 -6.48 19.70
C VAL A 74 -12.95 -6.31 18.74
N ILE A 75 -12.72 -7.28 17.84
CA ILE A 75 -11.68 -7.17 16.80
C ILE A 75 -11.97 -6.00 15.87
N GLY A 76 -13.23 -5.81 15.46
CA GLY A 76 -13.65 -4.71 14.60
C GLY A 76 -13.43 -3.34 15.25
N GLU A 77 -13.86 -3.18 16.50
CA GLU A 77 -13.67 -1.96 17.28
C GLU A 77 -12.18 -1.65 17.50
N THR A 78 -11.41 -2.66 17.89
CA THR A 78 -9.96 -2.50 18.11
C THR A 78 -9.23 -2.13 16.82
N ALA A 79 -9.59 -2.76 15.69
CA ALA A 79 -8.99 -2.46 14.39
C ALA A 79 -9.31 -1.03 13.94
N LEU A 80 -10.53 -0.54 14.19
CA LEU A 80 -10.90 0.85 13.89
C LEU A 80 -10.09 1.83 14.75
N ALA A 81 -9.96 1.56 16.05
CA ALA A 81 -9.15 2.38 16.95
C ALA A 81 -7.67 2.39 16.53
N GLN A 82 -7.11 1.23 16.19
CA GLN A 82 -5.74 1.12 15.65
C GLN A 82 -5.56 1.96 14.38
N TYR A 83 -6.50 1.88 13.43
CA TYR A 83 -6.45 2.67 12.21
C TYR A 83 -6.38 4.17 12.49
N THR A 84 -7.20 4.67 13.43
CA THR A 84 -7.18 6.08 13.82
C THR A 84 -5.85 6.47 14.43
N VAL A 85 -5.32 5.67 15.36
CA VAL A 85 -4.01 5.92 15.99
C VAL A 85 -2.91 5.94 14.92
N ASP A 86 -2.86 4.96 14.02
CA ASP A 86 -1.85 4.89 12.96
C ASP A 86 -1.95 6.05 11.96
N ALA A 87 -3.16 6.54 11.68
CA ALA A 87 -3.36 7.74 10.88
C ALA A 87 -2.75 8.97 11.57
N THR A 88 -3.01 9.15 12.86
CA THR A 88 -2.43 10.27 13.63
C THR A 88 -0.90 10.15 13.74
N ILE A 89 -0.36 8.95 14.01
CA ILE A 89 1.08 8.70 14.05
C ILE A 89 1.72 9.12 12.72
N ARG A 90 1.13 8.73 11.58
CA ARG A 90 1.66 9.13 10.26
C ARG A 90 1.66 10.64 10.05
N GLU A 91 0.62 11.33 10.49
CA GLU A 91 0.53 12.79 10.38
C GLU A 91 1.63 13.49 11.19
N TYR A 92 1.79 13.12 12.47
CA TYR A 92 2.81 13.70 13.34
C TYR A 92 4.23 13.24 12.96
N ALA A 93 4.42 11.98 12.55
CA ALA A 93 5.69 11.47 12.04
C ALA A 93 6.13 12.23 10.79
N ALA A 94 5.19 12.62 9.92
CA ALA A 94 5.51 13.47 8.79
C ALA A 94 6.06 14.83 9.26
N ILE A 95 5.56 15.40 10.36
CA ILE A 95 6.05 16.66 10.95
C ILE A 95 7.49 16.59 11.40
N VAL A 96 7.87 15.51 12.08
CA VAL A 96 9.23 15.31 12.58
C VAL A 96 10.15 14.60 11.57
N HIS A 97 9.67 14.37 10.34
CA HIS A 97 10.42 13.61 9.35
C HIS A 97 11.77 14.28 9.06
N PRO A 98 12.90 13.54 9.06
CA PRO A 98 14.24 14.12 8.91
C PRO A 98 14.43 15.02 7.70
N LEU A 99 13.75 14.70 6.58
CA LEU A 99 13.73 15.54 5.37
C LEU A 99 13.27 16.99 5.60
N ARG A 100 12.45 17.26 6.63
CA ARG A 100 12.04 18.62 7.02
C ARG A 100 13.11 19.36 7.83
N SER A 101 14.13 18.68 8.30
CA SER A 101 15.25 19.28 9.04
C SER A 101 16.56 19.33 8.23
N LEU A 102 16.66 18.59 7.12
CA LEU A 102 17.88 18.53 6.31
C LEU A 102 18.31 19.92 5.82
N PRO A 103 19.56 20.35 6.08
CA PRO A 103 20.12 21.54 5.47
C PRO A 103 19.94 21.54 3.94
N PRO A 104 19.76 22.73 3.32
CA PRO A 104 19.53 22.83 1.88
C PRO A 104 20.67 22.23 1.04
N GLU A 105 21.89 22.16 1.57
CA GLU A 105 23.07 21.54 0.95
C GLU A 105 22.87 20.02 0.82
N LEU A 106 22.51 19.34 1.91
CA LEU A 106 22.25 17.90 1.87
C LEU A 106 21.05 17.55 1.00
N LEU A 107 20.02 18.39 1.03
CA LEU A 107 18.86 18.20 0.15
C LEU A 107 19.24 18.37 -1.33
N SER A 108 20.15 19.31 -1.64
CA SER A 108 20.70 19.48 -2.99
C SER A 108 21.51 18.27 -3.43
N ASP A 109 22.36 17.73 -2.56
CA ASP A 109 23.15 16.53 -2.85
C ASP A 109 22.25 15.33 -3.15
N ILE A 110 21.20 15.11 -2.34
CA ILE A 110 20.20 14.08 -2.62
C ILE A 110 19.56 14.29 -3.99
N PHE A 111 19.12 15.51 -4.29
CA PHE A 111 18.52 15.83 -5.60
C PHE A 111 19.47 15.52 -6.75
N LEU A 112 20.76 15.86 -6.61
CA LEU A 112 21.79 15.58 -7.62
C LEU A 112 21.97 14.07 -7.85
N GLN A 113 21.93 13.25 -6.79
CA GLN A 113 22.02 11.79 -6.90
C GLN A 113 20.76 11.16 -7.54
N CYS A 114 19.58 11.74 -7.31
CA CYS A 114 18.33 11.24 -7.87
C CYS A 114 18.12 11.59 -9.35
N GLN A 115 18.94 12.46 -9.95
CA GLN A 115 18.81 12.85 -11.37
C GLN A 115 18.98 11.69 -12.37
N PHE A 116 19.55 10.56 -11.95
CA PHE A 116 19.83 9.41 -12.82
C PHE A 116 18.77 8.30 -12.76
N GLY A 117 17.63 8.52 -12.11
CA GLY A 117 16.56 7.52 -11.90
C GLY A 117 15.65 7.23 -13.12
N GLY A 118 16.14 7.34 -14.35
CA GLY A 118 15.46 6.76 -15.51
C GLY A 118 15.85 5.27 -15.58
N THR A 119 14.87 4.38 -15.50
CA THR A 119 15.05 2.92 -15.58
C THR A 119 16.06 2.54 -16.65
N LEU A 120 17.10 1.80 -16.26
CA LEU A 120 18.21 1.36 -17.11
C LEU A 120 17.82 0.31 -18.16
N ASP A 121 16.54 -0.09 -18.23
CA ASP A 121 16.14 -1.33 -18.88
C ASP A 121 15.13 -1.20 -20.03
N GLU A 122 14.81 0.01 -20.50
CA GLU A 122 14.00 0.17 -21.71
C GLU A 122 14.70 1.12 -22.68
N GLU A 123 14.63 0.81 -23.98
CA GLU A 123 15.14 1.57 -25.14
C GLU A 123 15.22 3.08 -24.91
N PRO A 124 16.13 3.84 -25.59
CA PRO A 124 16.42 5.24 -25.27
C PRO A 124 15.18 6.14 -25.41
N TYR A 125 14.33 6.11 -24.39
CA TYR A 125 13.26 7.04 -24.16
C TYR A 125 13.99 8.26 -23.67
N ILE A 126 14.38 9.11 -24.63
CA ILE A 126 15.05 10.36 -24.34
C ILE A 126 13.99 11.25 -23.74
N PRO A 127 13.93 11.40 -22.40
CA PRO A 127 12.86 12.13 -21.78
C PRO A 127 13.11 13.60 -22.12
N ASN A 128 12.08 14.27 -22.65
CA ASN A 128 12.15 15.71 -22.88
C ASN A 128 12.38 16.39 -21.53
N SER A 129 13.44 17.20 -21.40
CA SER A 129 13.75 17.91 -20.15
C SER A 129 12.59 18.80 -19.68
N PHE A 130 11.66 19.15 -20.58
CA PHE A 130 10.48 19.95 -20.28
C PHE A 130 9.31 19.13 -19.69
N HIS A 131 9.46 17.82 -19.48
CA HIS A 131 8.40 17.02 -18.87
C HIS A 131 8.27 17.36 -17.38
N PRO A 132 7.09 17.79 -16.89
CA PRO A 132 6.92 18.30 -15.54
C PRO A 132 7.14 17.24 -14.45
N LEU A 133 7.01 15.96 -14.80
CA LEU A 133 7.21 14.83 -13.88
C LEU A 133 8.63 14.24 -13.94
N GLN A 134 9.60 14.94 -14.53
CA GLN A 134 10.97 14.45 -14.69
C GLN A 134 12.01 15.50 -14.30
N GLY A 135 13.18 15.00 -13.90
CA GLY A 135 14.37 15.81 -13.63
C GLY A 135 14.13 16.96 -12.65
N PRO A 136 14.71 18.15 -12.90
CA PRO A 136 14.62 19.27 -11.97
C PRO A 136 13.18 19.80 -11.81
N LEU A 137 12.34 19.72 -12.85
CA LEU A 137 10.97 20.24 -12.80
C LEU A 137 10.13 19.50 -11.76
N LEU A 138 10.23 18.17 -11.70
CA LEU A 138 9.50 17.37 -10.71
C LEU A 138 9.79 17.87 -9.28
N LEU A 139 11.06 18.11 -8.96
CA LEU A 139 11.48 18.60 -7.66
C LEU A 139 10.88 19.98 -7.34
N THR A 140 10.70 20.82 -8.36
CA THR A 140 10.03 22.12 -8.20
C THR A 140 8.53 22.01 -7.94
N HIS A 141 7.88 20.85 -8.12
CA HIS A 141 6.45 20.66 -7.89
C HIS A 141 6.10 20.04 -6.53
N VAL A 142 7.06 19.49 -5.78
CA VAL A 142 6.80 18.79 -4.51
C VAL A 142 6.35 19.73 -3.39
N CYS A 143 7.17 20.71 -3.01
CA CYS A 143 6.80 21.70 -2.00
C CYS A 143 7.62 23.00 -2.17
N ARG A 144 7.27 24.07 -1.43
CA ARG A 144 7.97 25.37 -1.53
C ARG A 144 9.47 25.25 -1.24
N ARG A 145 9.87 24.47 -0.23
CA ARG A 145 11.28 24.27 0.13
C ARG A 145 12.05 23.56 -0.97
N TRP A 146 11.50 22.45 -1.48
CA TRP A 146 12.12 21.68 -2.56
C TRP A 146 12.25 22.52 -3.81
N ARG A 147 11.25 23.35 -4.13
CA ARG A 147 11.34 24.33 -5.20
C ARG A 147 12.48 25.32 -5.00
N MET A 148 12.60 25.95 -3.83
CA MET A 148 13.68 26.90 -3.58
C MET A 148 15.05 26.23 -3.77
N VAL A 149 15.25 25.06 -3.17
CA VAL A 149 16.51 24.31 -3.28
C VAL A 149 16.79 23.87 -4.71
N ALA A 150 15.83 23.26 -5.40
CA ALA A 150 16.01 22.81 -6.78
C ALA A 150 16.32 23.97 -7.73
N LEU A 151 15.71 25.15 -7.53
CA LEU A 151 15.99 26.35 -8.31
C LEU A 151 17.37 26.95 -8.01
N SER A 152 17.86 26.82 -6.78
CA SER A 152 19.15 27.37 -6.35
C SER A 152 20.34 26.42 -6.56
N THR A 153 20.12 25.22 -7.11
CA THR A 153 21.15 24.20 -7.28
C THR A 153 21.51 24.05 -8.76
N PRO A 154 22.56 24.73 -9.26
CA PRO A 154 22.84 24.80 -10.70
C PRO A 154 23.13 23.45 -11.34
N GLY A 155 23.70 22.51 -10.58
CA GLY A 155 24.00 21.15 -11.05
C GLY A 155 22.77 20.34 -11.46
N LEU A 156 21.55 20.75 -11.07
CA LEU A 156 20.29 20.16 -11.53
C LEU A 156 19.89 20.60 -12.95
N TRP A 157 20.51 21.66 -13.47
CA TRP A 157 20.15 22.32 -14.72
C TRP A 157 21.22 22.17 -15.81
N THR A 158 22.21 21.30 -15.59
CA THR A 158 23.35 21.09 -16.51
C THR A 158 23.02 20.17 -17.67
N THR A 159 21.96 19.38 -17.60
CA THR A 159 21.53 18.49 -18.69
C THR A 159 20.23 18.99 -19.30
N LEU A 160 20.27 19.30 -20.60
CA LEU A 160 19.12 19.78 -21.37
C LEU A 160 18.94 18.89 -22.61
N LYS A 161 17.81 18.20 -22.70
CA LYS A 161 17.42 17.40 -23.86
C LYS A 161 16.17 17.99 -24.50
N VAL A 162 16.32 18.47 -25.74
CA VAL A 162 15.27 19.17 -26.49
C VAL A 162 14.80 18.32 -27.66
N GLN A 163 13.48 18.18 -27.80
CA GLN A 163 12.85 17.50 -28.93
C GLN A 163 12.09 18.49 -29.81
N PHE A 164 12.56 18.68 -31.03
CA PHE A 164 11.89 19.49 -32.04
C PHE A 164 10.99 18.61 -32.92
N LYS A 165 9.78 19.09 -33.21
CA LYS A 165 8.89 18.51 -34.23
C LYS A 165 8.79 19.50 -35.40
N LYS A 166 8.79 19.02 -36.65
CA LYS A 166 8.75 19.89 -37.85
C LYS A 166 7.50 20.80 -37.88
N ALA A 167 6.33 20.28 -37.54
CA ALA A 167 5.07 21.01 -37.52
C ALA A 167 4.62 21.41 -36.10
N GLN A 168 5.43 22.21 -35.37
CA GLN A 168 5.01 22.75 -34.07
C GLN A 168 4.25 24.07 -34.20
N ASN A 169 3.16 24.18 -33.44
CA ASN A 169 2.47 25.45 -33.18
C ASN A 169 3.49 26.51 -32.68
N PRO A 170 3.47 27.75 -33.22
CA PRO A 170 4.33 28.85 -32.76
C PRO A 170 4.36 29.07 -31.24
N GLU A 171 3.25 28.89 -30.53
CA GLU A 171 3.17 29.04 -29.07
C GLU A 171 4.01 27.98 -28.32
N LEU A 172 4.03 26.76 -28.83
CA LEU A 172 4.84 25.67 -28.29
C LEU A 172 6.34 25.94 -28.51
N LYS A 173 6.71 26.56 -29.64
CA LYS A 173 8.09 26.98 -29.90
C LYS A 173 8.53 28.07 -28.91
N PHE A 174 7.69 29.08 -28.67
CA PHE A 174 7.99 30.14 -27.72
C PHE A 174 8.17 29.61 -26.28
N THR A 175 7.29 28.69 -25.87
CA THR A 175 7.37 28.03 -24.56
C THR A 175 8.68 27.24 -24.42
N GLN A 176 9.07 26.48 -25.44
CA GLN A 176 10.35 25.77 -25.43
C GLN A 176 11.55 26.71 -25.34
N LEU A 177 11.58 27.80 -26.10
CA LEU A 177 12.65 28.80 -26.01
C LEU A 177 12.75 29.40 -24.60
N THR A 178 11.61 29.65 -23.95
CA THR A 178 11.55 30.14 -22.57
C THR A 178 12.09 29.11 -21.57
N LEU A 179 11.82 27.82 -21.79
CA LEU A 179 12.37 26.76 -20.94
C LEU A 179 13.87 26.57 -21.19
N ILE A 180 14.33 26.65 -22.44
CA ILE A 180 15.76 26.61 -22.78
C ILE A 180 16.49 27.76 -22.09
N SER A 181 15.98 29.00 -22.19
CA SER A 181 16.59 30.15 -21.52
C SER A 181 16.62 29.99 -20.00
N THR A 182 15.58 29.37 -19.44
CA THR A 182 15.51 29.02 -18.02
C THR A 182 16.61 28.03 -17.62
N TRP A 183 16.84 26.97 -18.40
CA TRP A 183 17.93 26.01 -18.14
C TRP A 183 19.30 26.67 -18.22
N LEU A 184 19.54 27.46 -19.27
CA LEU A 184 20.79 28.19 -19.46
C LEU A 184 21.06 29.12 -18.27
N SER A 185 20.07 29.91 -17.87
CA SER A 185 20.20 30.83 -16.74
C SER A 185 20.47 30.10 -15.42
N ARG A 186 19.83 28.95 -15.18
CA ARG A 186 19.93 28.24 -13.90
C ARG A 186 21.15 27.35 -13.77
N SER A 187 21.70 26.87 -14.87
CA SER A 187 22.97 26.13 -14.90
C SER A 187 24.16 26.96 -14.42
N GLY A 188 24.02 28.30 -14.38
CA GLY A 188 25.05 29.21 -13.91
C GLY A 188 26.30 29.14 -14.77
N SER A 189 27.45 28.95 -14.13
CA SER A 189 28.75 28.80 -14.80
C SER A 189 29.16 27.34 -15.04
N LEU A 190 28.28 26.38 -14.78
CA LEU A 190 28.60 24.96 -14.95
C LEU A 190 28.51 24.55 -16.42
N PRO A 191 29.34 23.59 -16.88
CA PRO A 191 29.22 23.04 -18.22
C PRO A 191 27.83 22.43 -18.48
N LEU A 192 27.22 22.76 -19.61
CA LEU A 192 25.95 22.16 -20.04
C LEU A 192 26.17 21.06 -21.07
N THR A 193 25.44 19.97 -20.87
CA THR A 193 25.26 18.89 -21.85
C THR A 193 23.92 19.08 -22.55
N ILE A 194 23.96 19.38 -23.85
CA ILE A 194 22.76 19.61 -24.66
C ILE A 194 22.57 18.47 -25.66
N GLY A 195 21.43 17.78 -25.59
CA GLY A 195 20.98 16.80 -26.57
C GLY A 195 19.87 17.36 -27.43
N ILE A 196 20.04 17.37 -28.75
CA ILE A 196 19.03 17.87 -29.70
C ILE A 196 18.53 16.71 -30.54
N HIS A 197 17.22 16.49 -30.53
CA HIS A 197 16.57 15.46 -31.33
C HIS A 197 15.48 16.08 -32.19
N VAL A 198 15.50 15.78 -33.48
CA VAL A 198 14.45 16.17 -34.42
C VAL A 198 13.61 14.94 -34.72
N LYS A 199 12.31 14.98 -34.43
CA LYS A 199 11.37 13.94 -34.84
C LYS A 199 10.78 14.29 -36.20
N ASP A 200 11.11 13.47 -37.18
CA ASP A 200 10.48 13.46 -38.49
C ASP A 200 9.20 12.61 -38.41
N TYR A 201 8.06 13.27 -38.63
CA TYR A 201 6.83 12.61 -39.05
C TYR A 201 6.43 13.27 -40.37
#